data_AF-A0A261B1S3-F1
#
_entry.id   AF-A0A261B1S3-F1
#
_cell.length_a   1.000
_cell.length_b   1.000
_cell.length_c   1.000
_cell.angle_alpha   90.00
_cell.angle_beta   90.00
_cell.angle_gamma   90.00
#
_symmetry.space_group_name_H-M   'P 1'
#
loop_
_entity.id
_entity.type
_entity.pdbx_description
1 polymer ?
#
loop_
_entity_poly.entity_id
_entity_poly.type
_entity_poly.pdbx_seq_one_letter_code
_entity_poly.pdbx_strand_id
1 'polypeptide(L)'
;MQPTLYSRNNKTSIFTNFWPVNKKKLTSNTMKIVEKIQTAFPKITFSLTLHLNDLKDQNVMDALLNKTWKKVTVDGGELKADDLDKIMGMDNSNKNFVFKNTKFPTNYRHKNAFNFASIEYDDALWVQSDDLLTVTNKQVVRLGRTALKSQDLNLLLKTWHRSPHDIFDILSIRNNTNELNMEETFKDLVTLTVDWRRKHHHSVYLRTDNSNNHRDLPDLTVNISGRNIQMTAHNYDEWLDEPRILKTLIRKKSLEDELVTLDEGSVRRDEIIAEIENVLAQLTIDQIYFEDGKAKTEMTKLTATYMITLYYRTFRAQRGV
;
A
#
# COMPACT_ATOMS: atom_id res chain seq x y z
N MET A 1 30.94 27.76 -26.84
CA MET A 1 31.05 27.61 -25.38
C MET A 1 30.11 26.50 -24.94
N GLN A 2 30.66 25.32 -24.67
CA GLN A 2 29.95 24.19 -24.05
C GLN A 2 30.22 24.20 -22.54
N PRO A 3 29.25 23.90 -21.66
CA PRO A 3 29.53 23.67 -20.25
C PRO A 3 30.02 22.24 -20.04
N THR A 4 31.18 22.13 -19.40
CA THR A 4 31.85 20.90 -18.99
C THR A 4 31.15 20.24 -17.80
N LEU A 5 30.99 18.92 -17.89
CA LEU A 5 30.58 18.02 -16.82
C LEU A 5 31.57 18.06 -15.65
N TYR A 6 31.13 18.52 -14.49
CA TYR A 6 31.87 18.35 -13.24
C TYR A 6 31.52 16.99 -12.60
N SER A 7 32.45 16.06 -12.74
CA SER A 7 32.52 14.83 -11.94
C SER A 7 32.76 15.18 -10.47
N ARG A 8 31.76 14.95 -9.60
CA ARG A 8 31.92 14.89 -8.14
C ARG A 8 32.17 13.44 -7.70
N ASN A 9 33.32 12.91 -8.06
CA ASN A 9 33.93 11.78 -7.36
C ASN A 9 34.93 12.34 -6.35
N ASN A 10 34.48 12.59 -5.13
CA ASN A 10 35.35 12.70 -3.96
C ASN A 10 34.62 12.08 -2.77
N LYS A 11 34.63 10.75 -2.71
CA LYS A 11 34.37 10.01 -1.48
C LYS A 11 35.67 9.95 -0.70
N THR A 12 35.90 10.93 0.17
CA THR A 12 36.86 10.79 1.27
C THR A 12 36.30 9.76 2.25
N SER A 13 36.64 8.49 2.02
CA SER A 13 36.42 7.42 3.00
C SER A 13 37.40 7.61 4.16
N ILE A 14 36.89 8.01 5.32
CA ILE A 14 37.64 8.12 6.58
C ILE A 14 37.97 6.76 7.21
N PHE A 15 37.70 5.65 6.51
CA PHE A 15 37.85 4.28 7.05
C PHE A 15 38.98 3.46 6.43
N THR A 16 39.89 4.07 5.65
CA THR A 16 40.93 3.34 4.92
C THR A 16 41.97 2.61 5.78
N ASN A 17 42.02 2.87 7.10
CA ASN A 17 43.00 2.24 8.01
C ASN A 17 42.42 1.20 8.98
N PHE A 18 41.16 0.76 8.82
CA PHE A 18 40.60 -0.35 9.61
C PHE A 18 40.61 -1.65 8.82
N TRP A 19 41.81 -2.21 8.58
CA TRP A 19 41.91 -3.61 8.15
C TRP A 19 42.52 -4.46 9.27
N PRO A 20 41.73 -4.92 10.26
CA PRO A 20 42.22 -5.90 11.21
C PRO A 20 42.25 -7.28 10.54
N VAL A 21 43.34 -8.01 10.79
CA VAL A 21 43.59 -9.40 10.35
C VAL A 21 42.56 -10.41 10.92
N ASN A 22 41.63 -9.96 11.78
CA ASN A 22 40.62 -10.81 12.42
C ASN A 22 39.21 -10.18 12.33
N LYS A 23 38.30 -10.84 11.61
CA LYS A 23 36.93 -10.38 11.35
C LYS A 23 36.06 -10.27 12.63
N LYS A 24 36.31 -11.04 13.70
CA LYS A 24 35.61 -10.88 14.98
C LYS A 24 35.99 -9.56 15.68
N LYS A 25 37.24 -9.08 15.49
CA LYS A 25 37.66 -7.76 15.98
C LYS A 25 36.99 -6.62 15.21
N LEU A 26 36.61 -6.82 13.95
CA LEU A 26 35.97 -5.79 13.13
C LEU A 26 34.60 -5.41 13.68
N THR A 27 33.71 -6.38 13.95
CA THR A 27 32.38 -6.11 14.52
C THR A 27 32.50 -5.41 15.88
N SER A 28 33.36 -5.92 16.77
CA SER A 28 33.57 -5.30 18.09
C SER A 28 34.14 -3.87 18.00
N ASN A 29 35.08 -3.61 17.09
CA ASN A 29 35.66 -2.28 16.90
C ASN A 29 34.65 -1.31 16.29
N THR A 30 33.86 -1.75 15.32
CA THR A 30 32.78 -0.95 14.73
C THR A 30 31.76 -0.55 15.80
N MET A 31 31.37 -1.48 16.69
CA MET A 31 30.46 -1.16 17.80
C MET A 31 31.03 -0.11 18.74
N LYS A 32 32.31 -0.22 19.12
CA LYS A 32 32.98 0.79 19.96
C LYS A 32 33.01 2.17 19.30
N ILE A 33 33.16 2.23 17.98
CA ILE A 33 33.12 3.50 17.24
C ILE A 33 31.70 4.08 17.27
N VAL A 34 30.68 3.26 17.02
CA VAL A 34 29.27 3.68 17.10
C VAL A 34 28.96 4.24 18.49
N GLU A 35 29.32 3.53 19.56
CA GLU A 35 29.12 3.96 20.95
C GLU A 35 29.79 5.31 21.26
N LYS A 36 31.03 5.51 20.79
CA LYS A 36 31.74 6.80 20.96
C LYS A 36 31.03 7.94 20.24
N ILE A 37 30.56 7.72 19.02
CA ILE A 37 29.86 8.74 18.24
C ILE A 37 28.51 9.05 18.90
N GLN A 38 27.78 8.06 19.40
CA GLN A 38 26.51 8.30 20.11
C GLN A 38 26.70 9.06 21.41
N THR A 39 27.78 8.77 22.16
CA THR A 39 28.13 9.53 23.36
C THR A 39 28.38 11.01 23.02
N ALA A 40 29.06 11.29 21.91
CA ALA A 40 29.31 12.66 21.45
C ALA A 40 28.07 13.35 20.86
N PHE A 41 27.20 12.59 20.21
CA PHE A 41 26.00 13.09 19.51
C PHE A 41 24.77 12.25 19.89
N PRO A 42 24.12 12.52 21.03
CA PRO A 42 23.07 11.64 21.57
C PRO A 42 21.85 11.41 20.67
N LYS A 43 21.60 12.33 19.72
CA LYS A 43 20.48 12.24 18.76
C LYS A 43 20.87 11.62 17.41
N ILE A 44 22.14 11.24 17.22
CA ILE A 44 22.57 10.62 15.96
C ILE A 44 21.93 9.23 15.82
N THR A 45 21.56 8.89 14.59
CA THR A 45 21.02 7.57 14.25
C THR A 45 21.93 6.87 13.27
N PHE A 46 21.96 5.54 13.35
CA PHE A 46 22.78 4.72 12.48
C PHE A 46 21.93 3.76 11.65
N SER A 47 22.42 3.47 10.46
CA SER A 47 21.90 2.43 9.59
C SER A 47 22.94 1.34 9.43
N LEU A 48 22.52 0.08 9.54
CA LEU A 48 23.36 -1.09 9.31
C LEU A 48 22.96 -1.76 7.98
N THR A 49 23.96 -2.12 7.18
CA THR A 49 23.78 -2.98 6.01
C THR A 49 24.64 -4.22 6.18
N LEU A 50 24.01 -5.39 6.12
CA LEU A 50 24.64 -6.70 6.22
C LEU A 50 24.53 -7.41 4.88
N HIS A 51 25.68 -7.68 4.25
CA HIS A 51 25.74 -8.49 3.05
C HIS A 51 25.98 -9.95 3.45
N LEU A 52 24.96 -10.81 3.37
CA LEU A 52 25.04 -12.18 3.90
C LEU A 52 26.15 -13.01 3.25
N ASN A 53 26.42 -12.77 1.97
CA ASN A 53 27.50 -13.45 1.24
C ASN A 53 28.91 -13.18 1.82
N ASP A 54 29.08 -12.10 2.58
CA ASP A 54 30.34 -11.72 3.22
C ASP A 54 30.50 -12.32 4.63
N LEU A 55 29.39 -12.80 5.21
CA LEU A 55 29.27 -13.28 6.59
C LEU A 55 29.50 -14.79 6.74
N LYS A 56 30.29 -15.41 5.85
CA LYS A 56 30.46 -16.88 5.64
C LYS A 56 30.43 -17.80 6.89
N ASP A 57 30.82 -17.32 8.07
CA ASP A 57 30.77 -18.04 9.36
C ASP A 57 30.34 -17.17 10.56
N GLN A 58 29.79 -15.99 10.31
CA GLN A 58 29.42 -15.03 11.35
C GLN A 58 27.94 -15.14 11.69
N ASN A 59 27.66 -15.18 12.99
CA ASN A 59 26.30 -15.13 13.48
C ASN A 59 25.72 -13.75 13.17
N VAL A 60 24.77 -13.67 12.23
CA VAL A 60 24.01 -12.45 11.88
C VAL A 60 23.50 -11.75 13.15
N MET A 61 23.17 -12.54 14.18
CA MET A 61 22.71 -12.07 15.47
C MET A 61 23.73 -11.17 16.18
N ASP A 62 25.04 -11.44 16.10
CA ASP A 62 26.06 -10.65 16.80
C ASP A 62 26.07 -9.19 16.31
N ALA A 63 25.79 -8.97 15.02
CA ALA A 63 25.70 -7.63 14.46
C ALA A 63 24.36 -6.93 14.80
N LEU A 64 23.28 -7.71 14.91
CA LEU A 64 21.92 -7.22 15.17
C LEU A 64 21.61 -6.97 16.65
N LEU A 65 22.30 -7.65 17.56
CA LEU A 65 22.10 -7.52 19.02
C LEU A 65 22.41 -6.12 19.56
N ASN A 66 23.07 -5.25 18.78
CA ASN A 66 23.18 -3.83 19.16
C ASN A 66 21.86 -3.09 18.87
N LYS A 67 21.33 -2.47 19.93
CA LYS A 67 19.99 -1.88 19.97
C LYS A 67 19.86 -0.53 19.27
N THR A 68 20.91 -0.02 18.64
CA THR A 68 20.98 1.39 18.22
C THR A 68 20.65 1.65 16.75
N TRP A 69 20.50 0.60 15.94
CA TRP A 69 20.21 0.74 14.52
C TRP A 69 18.79 1.23 14.29
N LYS A 70 18.65 2.41 13.67
CA LYS A 70 17.33 2.92 13.25
C LYS A 70 16.86 2.23 11.97
N LYS A 71 17.81 1.85 11.10
CA LYS A 71 17.55 1.07 9.89
C LYS A 71 18.51 -0.11 9.79
N VAL A 72 17.99 -1.27 9.41
CA VAL A 72 18.77 -2.47 9.13
C VAL A 72 18.43 -2.95 7.72
N THR A 73 19.44 -3.20 6.91
CA THR A 73 19.30 -3.83 5.60
C THR A 73 20.07 -5.14 5.61
N VAL A 74 19.39 -6.24 5.31
CA VAL A 74 20.01 -7.54 5.03
C VAL A 74 19.95 -7.73 3.52
N ASP A 75 21.10 -7.92 2.88
CA ASP A 75 21.23 -7.98 1.42
C ASP A 75 21.90 -9.28 0.97
N GLY A 76 21.24 -9.95 0.02
CA GLY A 76 21.69 -11.21 -0.57
C GLY A 76 21.56 -12.42 0.36
N GLY A 77 22.01 -13.57 -0.12
CA GLY A 77 22.09 -14.82 0.66
C GLY A 77 20.75 -15.45 1.03
N GLU A 78 20.82 -16.40 1.95
CA GLU A 78 19.68 -17.15 2.48
C GLU A 78 19.74 -17.14 4.00
N LEU A 79 18.60 -16.87 4.64
CA LEU A 79 18.46 -16.94 6.10
C LEU A 79 17.71 -18.22 6.48
N LYS A 80 18.27 -18.94 7.45
CA LYS A 80 17.61 -20.10 8.05
C LYS A 80 16.45 -19.63 8.94
N ALA A 81 15.43 -20.48 9.08
CA ALA A 81 14.27 -20.22 9.93
C ALA A 81 14.68 -19.81 11.36
N ASP A 82 15.61 -20.54 11.99
CA ASP A 82 16.09 -20.22 13.34
C ASP A 82 16.67 -18.81 13.49
N ASP A 83 17.34 -18.28 12.46
CA ASP A 83 17.88 -16.92 12.52
C ASP A 83 16.80 -15.87 12.25
N LEU A 84 15.85 -16.16 11.35
CA LEU A 84 14.68 -15.34 11.14
C LEU A 84 13.83 -15.24 12.40
N ASP A 85 13.55 -16.37 13.08
CA ASP A 85 12.78 -16.40 14.31
C ASP A 85 13.40 -15.51 15.38
N LYS A 86 14.72 -15.56 15.53
CA LYS A 86 15.41 -14.68 16.47
C LYS A 86 15.30 -13.21 16.06
N ILE A 87 15.42 -12.88 14.76
CA ILE A 87 15.26 -11.51 14.26
C ILE A 87 13.84 -10.99 14.52
N MET A 88 12.82 -11.77 14.16
CA MET A 88 11.41 -11.42 14.35
C MET A 88 11.00 -11.42 15.84
N GLY A 89 11.73 -12.15 16.68
CA GLY A 89 11.56 -12.16 18.13
C GLY A 89 12.18 -10.95 18.85
N MET A 90 12.98 -10.13 18.17
CA MET A 90 13.52 -8.90 18.74
C MET A 90 12.44 -7.81 18.86
N ASP A 91 12.68 -6.83 19.74
CA ASP A 91 11.94 -5.58 19.71
C ASP A 91 12.43 -4.72 18.52
N ASN A 92 11.66 -4.78 17.43
CA ASN A 92 11.90 -4.01 16.21
C ASN A 92 10.83 -2.94 15.95
N SER A 93 9.93 -2.72 16.92
CA SER A 93 8.80 -1.78 16.81
C SER A 93 9.21 -0.37 16.38
N ASN A 94 10.45 0.04 16.68
CA ASN A 94 11.02 1.35 16.35
C ASN A 94 12.05 1.33 15.20
N LYS A 95 12.23 0.20 14.52
CA LYS A 95 13.27 -0.02 13.50
C LYS A 95 12.70 -0.22 12.11
N ASN A 96 13.43 0.31 11.12
CA ASN A 96 13.15 0.10 9.71
C ASN A 96 13.97 -1.08 9.21
N PHE A 97 13.32 -2.16 8.77
CA PHE A 97 14.01 -3.33 8.24
C PHE A 97 13.81 -3.47 6.74
N VAL A 98 14.86 -3.90 6.04
CA VAL A 98 14.84 -4.19 4.62
C VAL A 98 15.55 -5.52 4.39
N PHE A 99 14.85 -6.51 3.86
CA PHE A 99 15.41 -7.76 3.35
C PHE A 99 15.45 -7.67 1.83
N LYS A 100 16.63 -7.37 1.30
CA LYS A 100 16.87 -7.17 -0.13
C LYS A 100 17.56 -8.39 -0.71
N ASN A 101 17.13 -8.88 -1.87
CA ASN A 101 17.72 -10.06 -2.51
C ASN A 101 17.92 -11.27 -1.56
N THR A 102 17.16 -11.35 -0.45
CA THR A 102 17.37 -12.30 0.64
C THR A 102 16.35 -13.41 0.50
N LYS A 103 16.80 -14.67 0.47
CA LYS A 103 15.91 -15.82 0.37
C LYS A 103 15.38 -16.21 1.75
N PHE A 104 14.07 -16.39 1.82
CA PHE A 104 13.36 -16.92 2.98
C PHE A 104 12.95 -18.37 2.70
N PRO A 105 12.83 -19.23 3.73
CA PRO A 105 12.25 -20.56 3.56
C PRO A 105 10.81 -20.45 3.03
N THR A 106 10.45 -21.28 2.05
CA THR A 106 9.17 -21.15 1.30
C THR A 106 7.92 -21.21 2.18
N ASN A 107 7.95 -22.00 3.26
CA ASN A 107 6.83 -22.17 4.19
C ASN A 107 7.05 -21.44 5.52
N TYR A 108 7.95 -20.44 5.54
CA TYR A 108 8.22 -19.68 6.74
C TYR A 108 6.97 -18.92 7.20
N ARG A 109 6.74 -18.90 8.51
CA ARG A 109 5.61 -18.25 9.18
C ARG A 109 6.10 -17.69 10.50
N HIS A 110 5.74 -16.46 10.80
CA HIS A 110 6.04 -15.90 12.10
C HIS A 110 5.01 -14.83 12.50
N LYS A 111 4.48 -14.94 13.72
CA LYS A 111 3.47 -14.00 14.25
C LYS A 111 3.92 -12.53 14.29
N ASN A 112 5.24 -12.31 14.35
CA ASN A 112 5.85 -10.98 14.35
C ASN A 112 6.43 -10.59 12.98
N ALA A 113 6.03 -11.23 11.88
CA ALA A 113 6.53 -10.90 10.54
C ALA A 113 6.41 -9.42 10.20
N PHE A 114 5.42 -8.73 10.75
CA PHE A 114 5.23 -7.29 10.54
C PHE A 114 5.51 -6.46 11.79
N ASN A 115 6.06 -6.99 12.89
CA ASN A 115 6.29 -6.17 14.10
C ASN A 115 7.52 -5.24 13.99
N PHE A 116 7.45 -4.25 13.11
CA PHE A 116 8.50 -3.29 12.78
C PHE A 116 7.92 -1.87 12.67
N ALA A 117 8.76 -0.84 12.76
CA ALA A 117 8.33 0.53 12.41
C ALA A 117 8.04 0.64 10.90
N SER A 118 8.92 0.03 10.10
CA SER A 118 8.67 -0.25 8.69
C SER A 118 9.43 -1.49 8.26
N ILE A 119 8.88 -2.21 7.29
CA ILE A 119 9.47 -3.45 6.80
C ILE A 119 9.36 -3.54 5.28
N GLU A 120 10.46 -3.93 4.65
CA GLU A 120 10.52 -4.23 3.22
C GLU A 120 11.05 -5.65 2.99
N TYR A 121 10.26 -6.45 2.28
CA TYR A 121 10.63 -7.78 1.81
C TYR A 121 10.70 -7.77 0.30
N ASP A 122 11.90 -7.80 -0.29
CA ASP A 122 12.07 -7.80 -1.75
C ASP A 122 11.58 -9.11 -2.39
N ASP A 123 11.80 -10.24 -1.71
CA ASP A 123 11.12 -11.51 -1.97
C ASP A 123 10.15 -11.82 -0.83
N ALA A 124 8.86 -11.71 -1.13
CA ALA A 124 7.76 -11.87 -0.20
C ALA A 124 6.83 -13.02 -0.64
N LEU A 125 7.33 -13.99 -1.42
CA LEU A 125 6.54 -15.16 -1.86
C LEU A 125 6.03 -16.02 -0.69
N TRP A 126 6.72 -15.97 0.43
CA TRP A 126 6.35 -16.70 1.65
C TRP A 126 5.22 -16.01 2.43
N VAL A 127 4.95 -14.72 2.18
CA VAL A 127 3.89 -13.95 2.85
C VAL A 127 2.52 -14.38 2.29
N GLN A 128 1.57 -14.69 3.17
CA GLN A 128 0.15 -14.88 2.81
C GLN A 128 -0.69 -13.67 3.24
N SER A 129 -1.90 -13.59 2.69
CA SER A 129 -2.91 -12.60 3.06
C SER A 129 -3.20 -12.57 4.55
N ASP A 130 -3.30 -13.73 5.21
CA ASP A 130 -3.56 -13.82 6.65
C ASP A 130 -2.51 -13.11 7.50
N ASP A 131 -1.24 -13.12 7.08
CA ASP A 131 -0.18 -12.40 7.82
C ASP A 131 -0.39 -10.88 7.74
N LEU A 132 -0.93 -10.36 6.63
CA LEU A 132 -1.21 -8.93 6.46
C LEU A 132 -2.39 -8.48 7.32
N LEU A 133 -3.32 -9.38 7.63
CA LEU A 133 -4.47 -9.10 8.48
C LEU A 133 -4.08 -8.96 9.96
N THR A 134 -2.88 -9.40 10.37
CA THR A 134 -2.40 -9.26 11.75
C THR A 134 -1.77 -7.90 12.05
N VAL A 135 -1.67 -7.01 11.06
CA VAL A 135 -1.07 -5.67 11.24
C VAL A 135 -2.06 -4.76 11.95
N THR A 136 -1.63 -4.03 12.98
CA THR A 136 -2.54 -3.23 13.82
C THR A 136 -2.11 -1.79 14.07
N ASN A 137 -0.92 -1.36 13.60
CA ASN A 137 -0.28 -0.12 14.09
C ASN A 137 0.23 0.80 12.97
N LYS A 138 -0.61 1.17 11.99
CA LYS A 138 -0.25 2.15 10.93
C LYS A 138 1.15 1.91 10.34
N GLN A 139 1.48 0.66 10.05
CA GLN A 139 2.83 0.33 9.65
C GLN A 139 3.07 0.65 8.18
N VAL A 140 4.34 0.89 7.85
CA VAL A 140 4.79 0.98 6.46
C VAL A 140 5.35 -0.36 6.04
N VAL A 141 4.60 -1.07 5.19
CA VAL A 141 4.92 -2.39 4.67
C VAL A 141 5.19 -2.31 3.18
N ARG A 142 6.32 -2.87 2.73
CA ARG A 142 6.68 -2.97 1.32
C ARG A 142 6.98 -4.41 0.97
N LEU A 143 6.19 -4.95 0.06
CA LEU A 143 6.38 -6.28 -0.50
C LEU A 143 6.84 -6.12 -1.94
N GLY A 144 7.97 -6.73 -2.26
CA GLY A 144 8.40 -6.99 -3.63
C GLY A 144 7.63 -8.19 -4.16
N ARG A 145 8.34 -9.18 -4.72
CA ARG A 145 7.72 -10.33 -5.37
C ARG A 145 6.75 -11.05 -4.43
N THR A 146 5.46 -11.10 -4.78
CA THR A 146 4.40 -11.78 -4.01
C THR A 146 3.65 -12.81 -4.85
N ALA A 147 2.92 -13.71 -4.17
CA ALA A 147 1.96 -14.64 -4.77
C ALA A 147 0.49 -14.22 -4.50
N LEU A 148 0.27 -12.98 -4.03
CA LEU A 148 -1.05 -12.47 -3.67
C LEU A 148 -1.95 -12.39 -4.91
N LYS A 149 -3.19 -12.83 -4.76
CA LYS A 149 -4.21 -12.80 -5.79
C LYS A 149 -5.20 -11.66 -5.58
N SER A 150 -6.05 -11.41 -6.56
CA SER A 150 -7.11 -10.39 -6.45
C SER A 150 -8.03 -10.62 -5.25
N GLN A 151 -8.35 -11.88 -4.93
CA GLN A 151 -9.20 -12.24 -3.78
C GLN A 151 -8.53 -11.92 -2.45
N ASP A 152 -7.22 -12.14 -2.36
CA ASP A 152 -6.41 -11.80 -1.17
C ASP A 152 -6.46 -10.29 -0.89
N LEU A 153 -6.28 -9.50 -1.96
CA LEU A 153 -6.36 -8.04 -1.86
C LEU A 153 -7.79 -7.55 -1.56
N ASN A 154 -8.81 -8.21 -2.13
CA ASN A 154 -10.21 -7.89 -1.81
C ASN A 154 -10.52 -8.13 -0.32
N LEU A 155 -10.08 -9.27 0.22
CA LEU A 155 -10.25 -9.59 1.64
C LEU A 155 -9.53 -8.57 2.52
N LEU A 156 -8.29 -8.21 2.17
CA LEU A 156 -7.51 -7.21 2.87
C LEU A 156 -8.21 -5.84 2.86
N LEU A 157 -8.66 -5.38 1.69
CA LEU A 157 -9.35 -4.10 1.54
C LEU A 157 -10.68 -4.07 2.29
N LYS A 158 -11.47 -5.15 2.26
CA LYS A 158 -12.71 -5.25 3.03
C LYS A 158 -12.46 -5.24 4.54
N THR A 159 -11.40 -5.92 4.98
CA THR A 159 -11.01 -5.92 6.40
C THR A 159 -10.54 -4.55 6.84
N TRP A 160 -9.72 -3.89 6.02
CA TRP A 160 -9.29 -2.51 6.27
C TRP A 160 -10.48 -1.54 6.24
N HIS A 161 -11.38 -1.66 5.28
CA HIS A 161 -12.57 -0.83 5.18
C HIS A 161 -13.46 -0.88 6.43
N ARG A 162 -13.59 -2.05 7.08
CA ARG A 162 -14.46 -2.27 8.25
C ARG A 162 -13.75 -2.19 9.61
N SER A 163 -12.42 -2.23 9.62
CA SER A 163 -11.69 -2.25 10.88
C SER A 163 -11.95 -0.94 11.66
N PRO A 164 -11.94 -0.94 13.00
CA PRO A 164 -12.04 0.30 13.78
C PRO A 164 -10.73 1.10 13.81
N HIS A 165 -9.62 0.52 13.32
CA HIS A 165 -8.28 1.11 13.40
C HIS A 165 -7.56 1.09 12.05
N ASP A 166 -6.66 2.05 11.85
CA ASP A 166 -5.84 2.14 10.65
C ASP A 166 -4.79 1.01 10.64
N ILE A 167 -4.97 0.07 9.70
CA ILE A 167 -4.14 -1.13 9.59
C ILE A 167 -2.73 -0.74 9.10
N PHE A 168 -2.65 -0.01 7.98
CA PHE A 168 -1.39 0.47 7.40
C PHE A 168 -1.38 1.99 7.32
N ASP A 169 -0.18 2.57 7.38
CA ASP A 169 0.06 3.91 6.86
C ASP A 169 0.29 3.82 5.34
N ILE A 170 1.18 2.90 4.95
CA ILE A 170 1.48 2.60 3.55
C ILE A 170 1.66 1.09 3.39
N LEU A 171 0.90 0.48 2.49
CA LEU A 171 1.18 -0.85 1.95
C LEU A 171 1.58 -0.71 0.49
N SER A 172 2.81 -1.12 0.15
CA SER A 172 3.26 -1.20 -1.24
C SER A 172 3.47 -2.65 -1.64
N ILE A 173 2.93 -3.02 -2.80
CA ILE A 173 3.14 -4.33 -3.43
C ILE A 173 3.75 -4.05 -4.80
N ARG A 174 4.93 -4.58 -5.06
CA ARG A 174 5.66 -4.42 -6.33
C ARG A 174 5.90 -5.78 -6.95
N ASN A 175 6.02 -5.86 -8.27
CA ASN A 175 6.41 -7.10 -8.95
C ASN A 175 5.56 -8.32 -8.55
N ASN A 176 4.23 -8.13 -8.43
CA ASN A 176 3.34 -9.27 -8.20
C ASN A 176 3.51 -10.29 -9.33
N THR A 177 3.58 -11.57 -8.95
CA THR A 177 3.72 -12.68 -9.92
C THR A 177 2.46 -12.89 -10.74
N ASN A 178 1.31 -12.57 -10.15
CA ASN A 178 0.01 -12.66 -10.80
C ASN A 178 -0.41 -11.29 -11.33
N GLU A 179 -1.02 -11.27 -12.52
CA GLU A 179 -1.79 -10.12 -12.96
C GLU A 179 -3.05 -10.01 -12.10
N LEU A 180 -3.38 -8.79 -11.68
CA LEU A 180 -4.49 -8.55 -10.77
C LEU A 180 -5.71 -8.16 -11.58
N ASN A 181 -6.78 -8.94 -11.41
CA ASN A 181 -8.11 -8.52 -11.82
C ASN A 181 -8.61 -7.44 -10.84
N MET A 182 -8.79 -6.22 -11.35
CA MET A 182 -9.20 -5.04 -10.58
C MET A 182 -10.67 -5.07 -10.19
N GLU A 183 -11.52 -5.64 -11.05
CA GLU A 183 -12.94 -5.85 -10.74
C GLU A 183 -13.10 -6.76 -9.52
N GLU A 184 -12.33 -7.86 -9.50
CA GLU A 184 -12.32 -8.80 -8.38
C GLU A 184 -11.69 -8.20 -7.13
N THR A 185 -10.61 -7.43 -7.27
CA THR A 185 -9.92 -6.75 -6.15
C THR A 185 -10.85 -5.78 -5.42
N PHE A 186 -11.70 -5.06 -6.14
CA PHE A 186 -12.65 -4.08 -5.57
C PHE A 186 -14.10 -4.57 -5.53
N LYS A 187 -14.31 -5.88 -5.63
CA LYS A 187 -15.65 -6.47 -5.59
C LYS A 187 -16.35 -6.12 -4.27
N ASP A 188 -17.62 -5.73 -4.37
CA ASP A 188 -18.49 -5.30 -3.26
C ASP A 188 -18.01 -4.06 -2.47
N LEU A 189 -17.05 -3.31 -3.00
CA LEU A 189 -16.62 -2.02 -2.45
C LEU A 189 -17.16 -0.87 -3.30
N VAL A 190 -17.61 0.20 -2.63
CA VAL A 190 -17.93 1.48 -3.27
C VAL A 190 -16.62 2.21 -3.53
N THR A 191 -16.35 2.49 -4.79
CA THR A 191 -15.07 3.04 -5.24
C THR A 191 -15.25 4.13 -6.28
N LEU A 192 -14.36 5.12 -6.26
CA LEU A 192 -14.19 6.11 -7.32
C LEU A 192 -12.83 5.89 -8.01
N THR A 193 -12.83 5.66 -9.31
CA THR A 193 -11.59 5.53 -10.09
C THR A 193 -11.27 6.84 -10.79
N VAL A 194 -10.05 7.31 -10.60
CA VAL A 194 -9.50 8.50 -11.26
C VAL A 194 -8.35 8.05 -12.15
N ASP A 195 -8.56 8.13 -13.45
CA ASP A 195 -7.52 7.84 -14.43
C ASP A 195 -6.65 9.09 -14.62
N TRP A 196 -5.33 8.91 -14.58
CA TRP A 196 -4.40 10.01 -14.82
C TRP A 196 -3.93 9.98 -16.28
N ARG A 197 -3.65 11.17 -16.85
CA ARG A 197 -3.21 11.36 -18.26
C ARG A 197 -2.02 10.47 -18.69
N ARG A 198 -1.27 9.89 -17.75
CA ARG A 198 -0.28 8.85 -18.02
C ARG A 198 -0.99 7.50 -18.08
N LYS A 199 -1.13 6.94 -19.28
CA LYS A 199 -1.90 5.73 -19.69
C LYS A 199 -1.81 4.45 -18.83
N HIS A 200 -1.06 4.43 -17.74
CA HIS A 200 -0.88 3.27 -16.87
C HIS A 200 -0.92 3.64 -15.38
N HIS A 201 -1.40 4.84 -15.02
CA HIS A 201 -1.55 5.27 -13.64
C HIS A 201 -3.01 5.63 -13.37
N HIS A 202 -3.61 4.96 -12.39
CA HIS A 202 -4.96 5.26 -11.94
C HIS A 202 -5.03 5.11 -10.43
N SER A 203 -5.84 5.97 -9.82
CA SER A 203 -6.09 6.01 -8.38
C SER A 203 -7.50 5.52 -8.12
N VAL A 204 -7.65 4.54 -7.25
CA VAL A 204 -8.95 4.07 -6.78
C VAL A 204 -9.12 4.58 -5.35
N TYR A 205 -10.12 5.44 -5.16
CA TYR A 205 -10.49 5.99 -3.88
C TYR A 205 -11.62 5.16 -3.27
N LEU A 206 -11.51 4.91 -1.98
CA LEU A 206 -12.56 4.28 -1.16
C LEU A 206 -12.62 5.00 0.18
N ARG A 207 -13.77 4.95 0.83
CA ARG A 207 -13.94 5.47 2.20
C ARG A 207 -14.15 4.31 3.14
N THR A 208 -13.55 4.34 4.33
CA THR A 208 -13.80 3.33 5.37
C THR A 208 -15.21 3.47 5.90
N ASP A 209 -15.82 2.35 6.33
CA ASP A 209 -17.02 2.39 7.14
C ASP A 209 -16.64 2.94 8.52
N ASN A 210 -17.02 4.20 8.78
CA ASN A 210 -16.73 4.90 10.03
C ASN A 210 -17.96 5.03 10.93
N SER A 211 -18.92 4.11 10.83
CA SER A 211 -20.12 4.07 11.68
C SER A 211 -19.81 4.17 13.19
N ASN A 212 -18.60 3.80 13.62
CA ASN A 212 -18.17 3.81 15.03
C ASN A 212 -17.11 4.89 15.40
N ASN A 213 -16.76 5.85 14.53
CA ASN A 213 -15.95 7.05 14.85
C ASN A 213 -14.60 6.85 15.59
N HIS A 214 -13.85 5.77 15.32
CA HIS A 214 -12.56 5.51 15.99
C HIS A 214 -11.32 5.61 15.09
N ARG A 215 -11.48 5.99 13.81
CA ARG A 215 -10.37 6.13 12.85
C ARG A 215 -9.88 7.56 12.73
N ASP A 216 -8.56 7.70 12.60
CA ASP A 216 -7.93 8.98 12.27
C ASP A 216 -7.93 9.24 10.74
N LEU A 217 -7.92 8.18 9.93
CA LEU A 217 -7.74 8.23 8.47
C LEU A 217 -8.92 7.53 7.74
N PRO A 218 -10.04 8.23 7.49
CA PRO A 218 -11.25 7.62 6.95
C PRO A 218 -11.20 7.37 5.44
N ASP A 219 -10.22 7.93 4.74
CA ASP A 219 -10.12 7.82 3.28
C ASP A 219 -8.96 6.90 2.90
N LEU A 220 -9.22 6.01 1.96
CA LEU A 220 -8.26 5.05 1.44
C LEU A 220 -8.02 5.33 -0.04
N THR A 221 -6.76 5.26 -0.44
CA THR A 221 -6.36 5.44 -1.83
C THR A 221 -5.47 4.30 -2.25
N VAL A 222 -5.82 3.69 -3.38
CA VAL A 222 -5.05 2.64 -4.04
C VAL A 222 -4.52 3.19 -5.35
N ASN A 223 -3.23 3.49 -5.39
CA ASN A 223 -2.52 3.93 -6.59
C ASN A 223 -1.98 2.72 -7.32
N ILE A 224 -2.39 2.54 -8.57
CA ILE A 224 -1.95 1.44 -9.42
C ILE A 224 -1.11 1.97 -10.57
N SER A 225 0.08 1.40 -10.73
CA SER A 225 1.02 1.71 -11.80
C SER A 225 1.67 0.44 -12.33
N GLY A 226 1.13 -0.09 -13.44
CA GLY A 226 1.55 -1.39 -13.96
C GLY A 226 1.38 -2.49 -12.90
N ARG A 227 2.50 -3.13 -12.50
CA ARG A 227 2.52 -4.18 -11.46
C ARG A 227 2.75 -3.65 -10.04
N ASN A 228 2.75 -2.33 -9.87
CA ASN A 228 2.94 -1.69 -8.57
C ASN A 228 1.59 -1.22 -8.05
N ILE A 229 1.27 -1.62 -6.83
CA ILE A 229 0.10 -1.15 -6.08
C ILE A 229 0.60 -0.50 -4.80
N GLN A 230 0.11 0.69 -4.53
CA GLN A 230 0.35 1.37 -3.27
C GLN A 230 -1.00 1.75 -2.66
N MET A 231 -1.27 1.21 -1.48
CA MET A 231 -2.44 1.51 -0.67
C MET A 231 -2.00 2.42 0.48
N THR A 232 -2.80 3.44 0.74
CA THR A 232 -2.52 4.46 1.76
C THR A 232 -3.81 4.93 2.40
N ALA A 233 -3.79 5.14 3.71
CA ALA A 233 -4.88 5.80 4.42
C ALA A 233 -4.54 7.28 4.62
N HIS A 234 -5.55 8.13 4.46
CA HIS A 234 -5.45 9.58 4.57
C HIS A 234 -6.65 10.13 5.33
N ASN A 235 -6.47 11.34 5.84
CA ASN A 235 -7.56 12.23 6.16
C ASN A 235 -7.46 13.36 5.15
N TYR A 236 -8.26 13.28 4.07
CA TYR A 236 -8.24 14.31 3.06
C TYR A 236 -8.85 15.59 3.61
N ASP A 237 -8.23 16.71 3.27
CA ASP A 237 -8.82 18.01 3.54
C ASP A 237 -10.12 18.15 2.74
N GLU A 238 -11.11 18.86 3.30
CA GLU A 238 -12.47 18.95 2.74
C GLU A 238 -12.52 19.66 1.36
N TRP A 239 -11.40 20.24 0.92
CA TRP A 239 -11.25 20.94 -0.35
C TRP A 239 -11.07 20.01 -1.56
N LEU A 240 -10.86 18.71 -1.34
CA LEU A 240 -10.80 17.73 -2.44
C LEU A 240 -12.21 17.27 -2.81
N ASP A 241 -12.46 17.13 -4.12
CA ASP A 241 -13.74 16.68 -4.64
C ASP A 241 -13.97 15.19 -4.38
N GLU A 242 -12.92 14.36 -4.41
CA GLU A 242 -13.03 12.91 -4.31
C GLU A 242 -13.69 12.43 -3.00
N PRO A 243 -13.33 12.93 -1.80
CA PRO A 243 -14.04 12.59 -0.55
C PRO A 243 -15.53 12.95 -0.57
N ARG A 244 -15.90 14.11 -1.16
CA ARG A 244 -17.29 14.54 -1.30
C ARG A 244 -18.05 13.61 -2.25
N ILE A 245 -17.48 13.31 -3.41
CA ILE A 245 -18.05 12.39 -4.40
C ILE A 245 -18.20 10.99 -3.80
N LEU A 246 -17.23 10.50 -3.02
CA LEU A 246 -17.33 9.22 -2.32
C LEU A 246 -18.50 9.17 -1.34
N LYS A 247 -18.75 10.24 -0.56
CA LYS A 247 -19.93 10.32 0.32
C LYS A 247 -21.23 10.19 -0.49
N THR A 248 -21.31 10.85 -1.64
CA THR A 248 -22.45 10.77 -2.57
C THR A 248 -22.64 9.35 -3.12
N LEU A 249 -21.55 8.68 -3.52
CA LEU A 249 -21.58 7.29 -3.99
C LEU A 249 -22.00 6.30 -2.90
N ILE A 250 -21.56 6.50 -1.66
CA ILE A 250 -21.95 5.68 -0.51
C ILE A 250 -23.43 5.88 -0.19
N ARG A 251 -23.93 7.13 -0.23
CA ARG A 251 -25.36 7.41 -0.08
C ARG A 251 -26.18 6.71 -1.17
N LYS A 252 -25.75 6.79 -2.43
CA LYS A 252 -26.38 6.06 -3.54
C LYS A 252 -26.48 4.57 -3.23
N LYS A 253 -25.36 3.94 -2.84
CA LYS A 253 -25.33 2.50 -2.55
C LYS A 253 -26.25 2.13 -1.39
N SER A 254 -26.26 2.92 -0.32
CA SER A 254 -27.17 2.71 0.82
C SER A 254 -28.64 2.80 0.42
N LEU A 255 -29.01 3.72 -0.46
CA LEU A 255 -30.37 3.85 -0.98
C LEU A 255 -30.74 2.66 -1.89
N GLU A 256 -29.82 2.20 -2.73
CA GLU A 256 -30.01 1.01 -3.56
C GLU A 256 -30.19 -0.25 -2.72
N ASP A 257 -29.40 -0.40 -1.64
CA ASP A 257 -29.53 -1.53 -0.71
C ASP A 257 -30.85 -1.49 0.06
N GLU A 258 -31.31 -0.31 0.50
CA GLU A 258 -32.62 -0.13 1.12
C GLU A 258 -33.76 -0.47 0.13
N LEU A 259 -33.66 0.01 -1.11
CA LEU A 259 -34.66 -0.21 -2.16
C LEU A 259 -34.92 -1.70 -2.44
N VAL A 260 -33.88 -2.53 -2.39
CA VAL A 260 -33.99 -3.99 -2.60
C VAL A 260 -34.82 -4.68 -1.52
N THR A 261 -34.91 -4.09 -0.33
CA THR A 261 -35.64 -4.66 0.81
C THR A 261 -37.11 -4.25 0.89
N LEU A 262 -37.56 -3.32 0.04
CA LEU A 262 -38.89 -2.74 0.10
C LEU A 262 -39.89 -3.44 -0.80
N ASP A 263 -41.13 -3.53 -0.32
CA ASP A 263 -42.28 -4.02 -1.09
C ASP A 263 -42.58 -3.11 -2.29
N GLU A 264 -43.08 -3.71 -3.35
CA GLU A 264 -43.55 -3.00 -4.53
C GLU A 264 -44.74 -2.09 -4.19
N GLY A 265 -44.69 -0.84 -4.68
CA GLY A 265 -45.77 0.15 -4.48
C GLY A 265 -45.80 0.85 -3.12
N SER A 266 -44.81 0.66 -2.25
CA SER A 266 -44.71 1.42 -1.00
C SER A 266 -44.29 2.88 -1.26
N VAL A 267 -44.87 3.83 -0.51
CA VAL A 267 -44.53 5.26 -0.61
C VAL A 267 -43.03 5.49 -0.43
N ARG A 268 -42.39 4.76 0.50
CA ARG A 268 -40.95 4.83 0.75
C ARG A 268 -40.13 4.43 -0.48
N ARG A 269 -40.61 3.49 -1.30
CA ARG A 269 -39.94 3.09 -2.54
C ARG A 269 -39.85 4.25 -3.52
N ASP A 270 -40.97 4.98 -3.71
CA ASP A 270 -41.03 6.12 -4.62
C ASP A 270 -40.15 7.28 -4.13
N GLU A 271 -40.12 7.52 -2.81
CA GLU A 271 -39.22 8.49 -2.19
C GLU A 271 -37.74 8.15 -2.44
N ILE A 272 -37.34 6.89 -2.22
CA ILE A 272 -35.96 6.45 -2.45
C ILE A 272 -35.57 6.57 -3.91
N ILE A 273 -36.47 6.23 -4.84
CA ILE A 273 -36.21 6.38 -6.28
C ILE A 273 -35.91 7.86 -6.60
N ALA A 274 -36.73 8.79 -6.09
CA ALA A 274 -36.50 10.22 -6.27
C ALA A 274 -35.18 10.70 -5.62
N GLU A 275 -34.83 10.18 -4.44
CA GLU A 275 -33.54 10.46 -3.79
C GLU A 275 -32.35 9.96 -4.62
N ILE A 276 -32.44 8.74 -5.19
CA ILE A 276 -31.41 8.18 -6.08
C ILE A 276 -31.25 9.04 -7.34
N GLU A 277 -32.34 9.49 -7.95
CA GLU A 277 -32.30 10.39 -9.11
C GLU A 277 -31.57 11.70 -8.81
N ASN A 278 -31.84 12.31 -7.66
CA ASN A 278 -31.16 13.53 -7.22
C ASN A 278 -29.64 13.29 -6.99
N VAL A 279 -29.30 12.18 -6.36
CA VAL A 279 -27.90 11.76 -6.15
C VAL A 279 -27.18 11.54 -7.49
N LEU A 280 -27.84 10.91 -8.47
CA LEU A 280 -27.30 10.72 -9.82
C LEU A 280 -27.12 12.04 -10.58
N ALA A 281 -28.04 12.99 -10.41
CA ALA A 281 -27.92 14.33 -10.99
C ALA A 281 -26.68 15.06 -10.44
N GLN A 282 -26.45 14.98 -9.12
CA GLN A 282 -25.25 15.55 -8.49
C GLN A 282 -23.96 14.90 -9.03
N LEU A 283 -23.92 13.56 -9.12
CA LEU A 283 -22.77 12.85 -9.68
C LEU A 283 -22.51 13.22 -11.15
N THR A 284 -23.57 13.52 -11.91
CA THR A 284 -23.44 13.99 -13.29
C THR A 284 -22.81 15.39 -13.36
N ILE A 285 -23.19 16.29 -12.45
CA ILE A 285 -22.56 17.61 -12.33
C ILE A 285 -21.06 17.47 -11.99
N ASP A 286 -20.73 16.49 -11.15
CA ASP A 286 -19.37 16.13 -10.78
C ASP A 286 -18.59 15.38 -11.88
N GLN A 287 -19.18 15.22 -13.07
CA GLN A 287 -18.60 14.52 -14.22
C GLN A 287 -18.24 13.06 -13.92
N ILE A 288 -19.04 12.39 -13.09
CA ILE A 288 -18.88 10.98 -12.74
C ILE A 288 -19.71 10.10 -13.66
N TYR A 289 -19.07 9.06 -14.18
CA TYR A 289 -19.67 8.07 -15.07
C TYR A 289 -19.58 6.68 -14.46
N PHE A 290 -20.50 5.80 -14.85
CA PHE A 290 -20.51 4.41 -14.40
C PHE A 290 -20.16 3.47 -15.56
N GLU A 291 -19.16 2.61 -15.35
CA GLU A 291 -18.78 1.52 -16.25
C GLU A 291 -18.86 0.23 -15.43
N ASP A 292 -19.70 -0.71 -15.85
CA ASP A 292 -20.00 -1.96 -15.12
C ASP A 292 -20.36 -1.72 -13.63
N GLY A 293 -21.13 -0.67 -13.37
CA GLY A 293 -21.55 -0.27 -12.02
C GLY A 293 -20.46 0.41 -11.18
N LYS A 294 -19.26 0.65 -11.71
CA LYS A 294 -18.14 1.33 -11.03
C LYS A 294 -18.02 2.79 -11.46
N ALA A 295 -17.85 3.69 -10.50
CA ALA A 295 -17.74 5.13 -10.73
C ALA A 295 -16.34 5.55 -11.21
N LYS A 296 -16.27 6.42 -12.23
CA LYS A 296 -15.04 6.93 -12.85
C LYS A 296 -15.13 8.42 -13.20
N THR A 297 -14.00 9.14 -13.19
CA THR A 297 -13.91 10.56 -13.60
C THR A 297 -13.63 10.77 -15.09
N GLU A 298 -12.99 9.82 -15.77
CA GLU A 298 -12.79 9.87 -17.23
C GLU A 298 -13.63 8.77 -17.90
N MET A 299 -14.38 9.13 -18.95
CA MET A 299 -14.99 8.12 -19.82
C MET A 299 -13.90 7.48 -20.68
N THR A 300 -13.84 6.15 -20.69
CA THR A 300 -13.06 5.46 -21.72
C THR A 300 -13.59 5.85 -23.11
N LYS A 301 -12.72 5.85 -24.15
CA LYS A 301 -13.16 6.14 -25.53
C LYS A 301 -14.31 5.23 -25.96
N LEU A 302 -14.34 4.00 -25.47
CA LEU A 302 -15.39 3.02 -25.77
C LEU A 302 -16.72 3.48 -25.15
N THR A 303 -16.72 3.85 -23.86
CA THR A 303 -17.90 4.35 -23.15
C THR A 303 -18.38 5.68 -23.72
N ALA A 304 -17.46 6.58 -24.09
CA ALA A 304 -17.80 7.83 -24.76
C ALA A 304 -18.47 7.56 -26.13
N THR A 305 -17.93 6.63 -26.91
CA THR A 305 -18.51 6.24 -28.20
C THR A 305 -19.88 5.58 -28.01
N TYR A 306 -20.04 4.73 -27.00
CA TYR A 306 -21.32 4.11 -26.65
C TYR A 306 -22.37 5.15 -26.25
N MET A 307 -22.03 6.10 -25.37
CA MET A 307 -22.95 7.17 -24.95
C MET A 307 -23.29 8.13 -26.08
N ILE A 308 -22.33 8.48 -26.95
CA ILE A 308 -22.60 9.24 -28.18
C ILE A 308 -23.57 8.48 -29.08
N THR A 309 -23.35 7.17 -29.26
CA THR A 309 -24.23 6.31 -30.05
C THR A 309 -25.63 6.23 -29.44
N LEU A 310 -25.73 6.12 -28.12
CA LEU A 310 -26.99 6.09 -27.38
C LEU A 310 -27.74 7.42 -27.52
N TYR A 311 -27.04 8.54 -27.34
CA TYR A 311 -27.57 9.89 -27.54
C TYR A 311 -28.12 10.08 -28.95
N TYR A 312 -27.40 9.66 -29.99
CA TYR A 312 -27.91 9.75 -31.36
C TYR A 312 -29.08 8.81 -31.62
N ARG A 313 -29.15 7.64 -30.96
CA ARG A 313 -30.31 6.73 -31.06
C ARG A 313 -31.54 7.32 -30.39
N THR A 314 -31.42 7.86 -29.17
CA THR A 314 -32.54 8.48 -28.45
C THR A 314 -32.98 9.78 -29.13
N PHE A 315 -32.04 10.59 -29.63
CA PHE A 315 -32.33 11.79 -30.41
C PHE A 315 -33.08 11.50 -31.72
N ARG A 316 -32.72 10.40 -32.42
CA ARG A 316 -33.45 9.95 -33.62
C ARG A 316 -34.84 9.41 -33.27
N ALA A 317 -34.96 8.61 -32.22
CA ALA A 317 -36.23 8.08 -31.74
C ALA A 317 -37.22 9.20 -31.33
N GLN A 318 -36.75 10.29 -30.72
CA GLN A 318 -37.57 11.45 -30.35
C GLN A 318 -38.03 12.29 -31.55
N ARG A 319 -37.39 12.15 -32.73
CA ARG A 319 -37.74 12.88 -33.95
C ARG A 319 -38.53 12.06 -34.96
N GLY A 320 -38.91 10.83 -34.64
CA GLY A 320 -39.73 9.99 -35.51
C GLY A 320 -39.09 9.71 -36.87
N VAL A 321 -37.77 9.45 -36.90
CA VAL A 321 -37.05 8.93 -38.08
C VAL A 321 -36.55 7.53 -37.81
#